data_AF-A0A1H3QK27-F1
#
_entry.id   AF-A0A1H3QK27-F1
#
_cell.length_a   1.000
_cell.length_b   1.000
_cell.length_c   1.000
_cell.angle_alpha   90.00
_cell.angle_beta   90.00
_cell.angle_gamma   90.00
#
_symmetry.space_group_name_H-M   'P 1'
#
loop_
_entity.id
_entity.type
_entity.pdbx_description
1 polymer ?
#
loop_
_entity_poly.entity_id
_entity_poly.type
_entity_poly.pdbx_seq_one_letter_code
_entity_poly.pdbx_strand_id
1 'polypeptide(L)'
;MQDGVPAFHGVRSPTAEQLQTLLDQIIQRIMKALTRHGALIEEEGMTFLADMEADTALAPLQSAACTYRIALGPRAGQKVLMLKTLSTQSTQQPQSSQAYCANAHGFSLHASVRCAMNQRGKLEHLCRYIIRPAIAEERLARNKDGQVVLMLKTPYRDGTTHIVMSPLEFMQRLAALVPRPRRNLIRFHGVLAPNAKLRFEIIPGNKQNKSRELCTVRNKFS
;
A
#
# COMPACT_ATOMS: atom_id res chain seq x y z
N MET A 1 -16.59 -18.81 -21.36
CA MET A 1 -17.49 -19.77 -20.70
C MET A 1 -17.28 -21.10 -21.40
N GLN A 2 -17.04 -22.17 -20.66
CA GLN A 2 -17.10 -23.54 -21.17
C GLN A 2 -18.40 -24.12 -20.61
N ASP A 3 -19.30 -24.58 -21.47
CA ASP A 3 -20.58 -25.18 -21.09
C ASP A 3 -21.46 -24.30 -20.16
N GLY A 4 -21.44 -22.98 -20.37
CA GLY A 4 -22.24 -22.03 -19.57
C GLY A 4 -21.67 -21.70 -18.18
N VAL A 5 -20.49 -22.24 -17.82
CA VAL A 5 -19.80 -21.96 -16.56
C VAL A 5 -18.62 -20.99 -16.80
N PRO A 6 -18.38 -19.99 -15.92
CA PRO A 6 -17.17 -19.19 -15.98
C PRO A 6 -15.93 -20.05 -15.80
N ALA A 7 -15.05 -19.99 -16.79
CA ALA A 7 -13.75 -20.66 -16.76
C ALA A 7 -12.64 -19.61 -16.76
N PHE A 8 -11.62 -19.80 -15.92
CA PHE A 8 -10.41 -18.99 -15.95
C PHE A 8 -9.47 -19.54 -17.01
N HIS A 9 -9.11 -18.69 -17.97
CA HIS A 9 -8.15 -19.04 -19.02
C HIS A 9 -6.81 -18.36 -18.75
N GLY A 10 -5.73 -19.13 -18.84
CA GLY A 10 -4.38 -18.57 -18.79
C GLY A 10 -4.14 -17.66 -19.99
N VAL A 11 -3.70 -16.44 -19.72
CA VAL A 11 -3.24 -15.50 -20.75
C VAL A 11 -1.72 -15.59 -20.90
N ARG A 12 -1.21 -15.13 -22.05
CA ARG A 12 0.24 -15.03 -22.26
C ARG A 12 0.85 -14.10 -21.22
N SER A 13 2.09 -14.42 -20.81
CA SER A 13 2.85 -13.55 -19.91
C SER A 13 3.01 -12.15 -20.55
N PRO A 14 2.93 -11.07 -19.75
CA PRO A 14 3.07 -9.73 -20.28
C PRO A 14 4.50 -9.49 -20.79
N THR A 15 4.63 -8.70 -21.85
CA THR A 15 5.94 -8.24 -22.34
C THR A 15 6.46 -7.08 -21.51
N ALA A 16 7.77 -6.82 -21.58
CA ALA A 16 8.37 -5.67 -20.88
C ALA A 16 7.75 -4.34 -21.36
N GLU A 17 7.48 -4.21 -22.66
CA GLU A 17 6.83 -3.04 -23.25
C GLU A 17 5.41 -2.85 -22.71
N GLN A 18 4.60 -3.92 -22.64
CA GLN A 18 3.25 -3.85 -22.07
C GLN A 18 3.26 -3.42 -20.60
N LEU A 19 4.25 -3.89 -19.81
CA LEU A 19 4.41 -3.47 -18.42
C LEU A 19 4.84 -2.00 -18.32
N GLN A 20 5.72 -1.54 -19.20
CA GLN A 20 6.15 -0.14 -19.25
C GLN A 20 4.96 0.78 -19.58
N THR A 21 4.20 0.48 -20.64
CA THR A 21 3.01 1.26 -21.01
C THR A 21 1.98 1.29 -19.88
N LEU A 22 1.76 0.16 -19.21
CA LEU A 22 0.83 0.11 -18.08
C LEU A 22 1.35 0.94 -16.89
N LEU A 23 2.64 0.89 -16.60
CA LEU A 23 3.25 1.68 -15.54
C LEU A 23 3.08 3.17 -15.81
N ASP A 24 3.35 3.63 -17.03
CA ASP A 24 3.20 5.04 -17.41
C ASP A 24 1.76 5.51 -17.25
N GLN A 25 0.78 4.69 -17.66
CA GLN A 25 -0.65 4.98 -17.44
C GLN A 25 -1.03 5.04 -15.96
N ILE A 26 -0.48 4.15 -15.12
CA ILE A 26 -0.70 4.15 -13.68
C ILE A 26 -0.13 5.45 -13.07
N ILE A 27 1.10 5.82 -13.44
CA ILE A 27 1.76 7.04 -12.95
C ILE A 27 0.89 8.26 -13.31
N GLN A 28 0.52 8.42 -14.57
CA GLN A 28 -0.34 9.53 -15.01
C GLN A 28 -1.66 9.61 -14.25
N ARG A 29 -2.32 8.47 -14.02
CA ARG A 29 -3.59 8.41 -13.26
C ARG A 29 -3.40 8.74 -11.79
N ILE A 30 -2.31 8.28 -11.17
CA ILE A 30 -1.98 8.60 -9.78
C ILE A 30 -1.73 10.10 -9.64
N MET A 31 -0.87 10.68 -10.50
CA MET A 31 -0.58 12.11 -10.48
C MET A 31 -1.86 12.94 -10.62
N LYS A 32 -2.67 12.67 -11.66
CA LYS A 32 -3.96 13.36 -11.86
C LYS A 32 -4.92 13.22 -10.69
N ALA A 33 -4.97 12.04 -10.06
CA ALA A 33 -5.82 11.81 -8.90
C ALA A 33 -5.34 12.61 -7.68
N LEU A 34 -4.03 12.62 -7.42
CA LEU A 34 -3.44 13.36 -6.31
C LEU A 34 -3.60 14.88 -6.49
N THR A 35 -3.39 15.41 -7.71
CA THR A 35 -3.63 16.82 -8.04
C THR A 35 -5.11 17.19 -7.85
N ARG A 36 -6.05 16.36 -8.35
CA ARG A 36 -7.50 16.58 -8.13
C ARG A 36 -7.89 16.57 -6.66
N HIS A 37 -7.23 15.75 -5.85
CA HIS A 37 -7.50 15.65 -4.41
C HIS A 37 -6.78 16.72 -3.59
N GLY A 38 -6.10 17.68 -4.22
CA GLY A 38 -5.34 18.72 -3.52
C GLY A 38 -4.20 18.13 -2.68
N ALA A 39 -3.68 16.95 -3.05
CA ALA A 39 -2.51 16.36 -2.40
C ALA A 39 -1.22 16.76 -3.12
N LEU A 40 -1.31 17.19 -4.38
CA LEU A 40 -0.19 17.72 -5.16
C LEU A 40 -0.57 19.07 -5.78
N ILE A 41 0.39 19.99 -5.81
CA ILE A 41 0.36 21.22 -6.59
C ILE A 41 1.34 21.02 -7.75
N GLU A 42 0.84 21.20 -8.97
CA GLU A 42 1.67 21.23 -10.18
C GLU A 42 1.93 22.71 -10.51
N GLU A 43 3.16 23.16 -10.31
CA GLU A 43 3.70 24.42 -10.86
C GLU A 43 4.74 24.09 -11.93
N GLU A 44 5.00 24.99 -12.87
CA GLU A 44 5.84 24.79 -14.07
C GLU A 44 7.14 23.97 -13.80
N GLY A 45 7.07 22.66 -14.03
CA GLY A 45 8.20 21.73 -13.88
C GLY A 45 8.45 21.17 -12.47
N MET A 46 7.64 21.53 -11.46
CA MET A 46 7.79 21.09 -10.06
C MET A 46 6.47 20.57 -9.49
N THR A 47 6.53 19.40 -8.84
CA THR A 47 5.39 18.83 -8.11
C THR A 47 5.63 18.92 -6.61
N PHE A 48 4.81 19.70 -5.91
CA PHE A 48 4.87 19.84 -4.46
C PHE A 48 3.70 19.10 -3.81
N LEU A 49 3.87 18.61 -2.57
CA LEU A 49 2.73 18.17 -1.77
C LEU A 49 1.93 19.41 -1.35
N ALA A 50 0.65 19.44 -1.66
CA ALA A 50 -0.23 20.51 -1.17
C ALA A 50 -0.47 20.34 0.33
N ASP A 51 -0.71 21.46 1.02
CA ASP A 51 -1.22 21.42 2.37
C ASP A 51 -2.66 20.89 2.32
N MET A 52 -2.85 19.64 2.72
CA MET A 52 -4.15 19.01 2.64
C MET A 52 -5.10 19.68 3.65
N GLU A 53 -6.09 20.43 3.14
CA GLU A 53 -7.10 21.07 3.96
C GLU A 53 -7.74 20.06 4.93
N ALA A 54 -7.73 20.48 6.19
CA ALA A 54 -7.85 19.66 7.36
C ALA A 54 -9.30 19.26 7.63
N ASP A 55 -9.60 17.99 7.43
CA ASP A 55 -10.60 17.35 8.26
C ASP A 55 -10.20 15.90 8.55
N THR A 56 -9.20 15.75 9.42
CA THR A 56 -8.96 14.56 10.27
C THR A 56 -7.81 14.87 11.24
N ALA A 57 -7.96 14.55 12.52
CA ALA A 57 -6.89 14.64 13.52
C ALA A 57 -5.59 13.90 13.11
N LEU A 58 -5.67 12.96 12.17
CA LEU A 58 -4.54 12.19 11.64
C LEU A 58 -3.86 12.81 10.42
N ALA A 59 -4.47 13.79 9.73
CA ALA A 59 -3.91 14.34 8.50
C ALA A 59 -2.50 14.94 8.69
N PRO A 60 -2.22 15.73 9.74
CA PRO A 60 -0.86 16.23 9.98
C PRO A 60 0.14 15.11 10.24
N LEU A 61 -0.28 14.05 10.95
CA LEU A 61 0.58 12.89 11.23
C LEU A 61 0.91 12.12 9.95
N GLN A 62 -0.08 11.94 9.07
CA GLN A 62 0.07 11.26 7.78
C GLN A 62 0.96 12.06 6.82
N SER A 63 0.76 13.38 6.71
CA SER A 63 1.58 14.27 5.89
C SER A 63 3.06 14.28 6.35
N ALA A 64 3.29 14.43 7.65
CA ALA A 64 4.63 14.38 8.22
C ALA A 64 5.29 13.01 8.02
N ALA A 65 4.55 11.92 8.19
CA ALA A 65 5.06 10.56 7.99
C ALA A 65 5.53 10.33 6.54
N CYS A 66 4.77 10.78 5.54
CA CYS A 66 5.11 10.69 4.12
C CYS A 66 6.40 11.46 3.76
N THR A 67 6.66 12.58 4.44
CA THR A 67 7.83 13.44 4.17
C THR A 67 9.01 13.20 5.12
N TYR A 68 8.94 12.15 5.94
CA TYR A 68 9.91 11.83 6.98
C TYR A 68 10.12 12.94 8.03
N ARG A 69 9.12 13.79 8.23
CA ARG A 69 9.12 14.87 9.22
C ARG A 69 8.42 14.47 10.51
N ILE A 70 8.66 15.26 11.56
CA ILE A 70 8.03 15.14 12.86
C ILE A 70 6.80 16.03 12.89
N ALA A 71 5.63 15.48 13.25
CA ALA A 71 4.39 16.23 13.31
C ALA A 71 4.24 17.02 14.62
N LEU A 72 4.55 16.39 15.77
CA LEU A 72 4.27 16.92 17.10
C LEU A 72 5.52 16.95 17.98
N GLY A 73 5.50 17.81 19.00
CA GLY A 73 6.54 17.91 20.02
C GLY A 73 7.64 18.94 19.69
N PRO A 74 8.71 19.01 20.52
CA PRO A 74 9.73 20.07 20.44
C PRO A 74 10.50 20.14 19.11
N ARG A 75 10.48 19.05 18.34
CA ARG A 75 11.19 18.92 17.05
C ARG A 75 10.24 18.90 15.85
N ALA A 76 9.00 19.38 16.01
CA ALA A 76 8.03 19.46 14.93
C ALA A 76 8.63 20.17 13.69
N GLY A 77 8.30 19.65 12.50
CA GLY A 77 8.85 20.11 11.21
C GLY A 77 10.24 19.58 10.86
N GLN A 78 11.03 19.11 11.82
CA GLN A 78 12.36 18.54 11.58
C GLN A 78 12.27 17.13 10.97
N LYS A 79 13.33 16.71 10.27
CA LYS A 79 13.48 15.32 9.82
C LYS A 79 13.82 14.41 11.00
N VAL A 80 13.30 13.18 10.95
CA VAL A 80 13.66 12.14 11.93
C VAL A 80 15.14 11.77 11.80
N LEU A 81 15.80 11.48 12.92
CA LEU A 81 17.21 11.14 12.95
C LEU A 81 17.43 9.78 12.27
N MET A 82 18.28 9.76 11.25
CA MET A 82 18.65 8.57 10.49
C MET A 82 20.12 8.24 10.74
N LEU A 83 20.40 7.05 11.27
CA LEU A 83 21.77 6.60 11.49
C LEU A 83 22.26 5.89 10.23
N LYS A 84 23.43 6.32 9.77
CA LYS A 84 24.16 5.72 8.66
C LYS A 84 25.30 4.92 9.25
N THR A 85 25.37 3.65 8.91
CA THR A 85 26.56 2.87 9.21
C THR A 85 27.53 3.09 8.05
N LEU A 86 28.72 3.61 8.34
CA LEU A 86 29.83 3.61 7.38
C LEU A 86 30.28 2.16 7.23
N SER A 87 29.64 1.41 6.34
CA SER A 87 30.11 0.08 5.95
C SER A 87 30.34 0.03 4.45
N THR A 88 31.53 -0.45 4.14
CA THR A 88 32.12 -0.73 2.83
C THR A 88 31.11 -1.34 1.88
N GLN A 89 30.98 -0.71 0.69
CA GLN A 89 30.34 -1.24 -0.52
C GLN A 89 29.27 -2.29 -0.23
N SER A 90 28.03 -1.85 0.01
CA SER A 90 26.90 -2.73 -0.26
C SER A 90 27.09 -3.19 -1.70
N THR A 91 27.48 -4.45 -1.88
CA THR A 91 27.58 -5.09 -3.18
C THR A 91 26.17 -5.03 -3.74
N GLN A 92 25.91 -3.99 -4.53
CA GLN A 92 24.73 -3.96 -5.35
C GLN A 92 24.92 -5.15 -6.28
N GLN A 93 24.19 -6.22 -6.04
CA GLN A 93 23.76 -7.01 -7.17
C GLN A 93 23.10 -5.99 -8.10
N PRO A 94 23.62 -5.79 -9.32
CA PRO A 94 22.96 -4.93 -10.28
C PRO A 94 21.51 -5.38 -10.30
N GLN A 95 20.56 -4.43 -10.32
CA GLN A 95 19.19 -4.79 -10.67
C GLN A 95 19.24 -5.26 -12.12
N SER A 96 19.62 -6.52 -12.31
CA SER A 96 19.37 -7.27 -13.53
C SER A 96 17.92 -7.01 -13.81
N SER A 97 17.60 -6.49 -14.99
CA SER A 97 16.23 -6.32 -15.47
C SER A 97 15.43 -7.56 -15.06
N GLN A 98 14.71 -7.46 -13.95
CA GLN A 98 14.04 -8.61 -13.37
C GLN A 98 12.91 -8.89 -14.35
N ALA A 99 12.91 -10.10 -14.91
CA ALA A 99 11.86 -10.49 -15.84
C ALA A 99 10.50 -10.15 -15.22
N TYR A 100 9.65 -9.46 -15.99
CA TYR A 100 8.34 -8.96 -15.56
C TYR A 100 8.37 -7.78 -14.55
N CYS A 101 9.39 -6.95 -14.56
CA CYS A 101 9.47 -5.72 -13.78
C CYS A 101 9.66 -4.49 -14.68
N ALA A 102 8.94 -3.41 -14.40
CA ALA A 102 9.12 -2.09 -15.03
C ALA A 102 9.34 -1.02 -13.95
N ASN A 103 10.21 -0.04 -14.21
CA ASN A 103 10.54 1.03 -13.27
C ASN A 103 10.54 2.38 -13.99
N ALA A 104 9.84 3.38 -13.45
CA ALA A 104 9.78 4.73 -14.02
C ALA A 104 9.43 5.74 -12.93
N HIS A 105 10.07 6.92 -12.93
CA HIS A 105 9.77 8.05 -12.03
C HIS A 105 9.67 7.70 -10.53
N GLY A 106 10.48 6.74 -10.05
CA GLY A 106 10.44 6.28 -8.65
C GLY A 106 9.34 5.25 -8.34
N PHE A 107 8.55 4.86 -9.33
CA PHE A 107 7.59 3.76 -9.26
C PHE A 107 8.20 2.46 -9.79
N SER A 108 7.74 1.33 -9.24
CA SER A 108 8.07 -0.01 -9.71
C SER A 108 6.79 -0.83 -9.88
N LEU A 109 6.67 -1.56 -10.98
CA LEU A 109 5.57 -2.48 -11.27
C LEU A 109 6.12 -3.89 -11.45
N HIS A 110 5.71 -4.81 -10.59
CA HIS A 110 6.18 -6.19 -10.58
C HIS A 110 5.05 -7.16 -10.94
N ALA A 111 5.17 -7.84 -12.07
CA ALA A 111 4.17 -8.79 -12.57
C ALA A 111 4.57 -10.26 -12.40
N SER A 112 5.73 -10.57 -11.81
CA SER A 112 6.16 -11.96 -11.60
C SER A 112 5.49 -12.66 -10.39
N VAL A 113 4.79 -11.91 -9.54
CA VAL A 113 4.18 -12.44 -8.30
C VAL A 113 2.95 -13.27 -8.65
N ARG A 114 3.16 -14.58 -8.84
CA ARG A 114 2.13 -15.56 -9.15
C ARG A 114 2.25 -16.79 -8.26
N CYS A 115 1.11 -17.29 -7.79
CA CYS A 115 0.99 -18.53 -7.04
C CYS A 115 0.05 -19.48 -7.78
N ALA A 116 0.59 -20.53 -8.40
CA ALA A 116 -0.23 -21.60 -8.99
C ALA A 116 -0.78 -22.53 -7.90
N MET A 117 -1.86 -23.25 -8.20
CA MET A 117 -2.56 -24.12 -7.22
C MET A 117 -1.66 -25.17 -6.56
N ASN A 118 -0.67 -25.68 -7.29
CA ASN A 118 0.28 -26.69 -6.80
C ASN A 118 1.51 -26.11 -6.07
N GLN A 119 1.68 -24.78 -6.04
CA GLN A 119 2.86 -24.13 -5.45
C GLN A 119 2.66 -23.83 -3.97
N ARG A 120 2.52 -24.88 -3.15
CA ARG A 120 2.21 -24.77 -1.71
C ARG A 120 3.20 -23.88 -0.93
N GLY A 121 4.51 -23.96 -1.23
CA GLY A 121 5.50 -23.10 -0.58
C GLY A 121 5.35 -21.61 -0.91
N LYS A 122 4.89 -21.26 -2.13
CA LYS A 122 4.58 -19.85 -2.48
C LYS A 122 3.30 -19.38 -1.80
N LEU A 123 2.31 -20.26 -1.69
CA LEU A 123 1.08 -19.96 -0.96
C LEU A 123 1.39 -19.71 0.52
N GLU A 124 2.23 -20.54 1.14
CA GLU A 124 2.69 -20.35 2.51
C GLU A 124 3.40 -18.99 2.67
N HIS A 125 4.31 -18.65 1.76
CA HIS A 125 4.99 -17.35 1.77
C HIS A 125 4.00 -16.18 1.68
N LEU A 126 2.97 -16.28 0.82
CA LEU A 126 1.91 -15.28 0.72
C LEU A 126 1.08 -15.20 2.00
N CYS A 127 0.70 -16.33 2.59
CA CYS A 127 -0.02 -16.37 3.86
C CYS A 127 0.80 -15.69 4.97
N ARG A 128 2.09 -16.02 5.10
CA ARG A 128 3.02 -15.38 6.03
C ARG A 128 3.13 -13.87 5.78
N TYR A 129 3.10 -13.44 4.52
CA TYR A 129 3.11 -12.01 4.18
C TYR A 129 1.81 -11.31 4.60
N ILE A 130 0.64 -11.94 4.41
CA ILE A 130 -0.65 -11.36 4.77
C ILE A 130 -0.78 -11.20 6.30
N ILE A 131 -0.29 -12.17 7.08
CA ILE A 131 -0.42 -12.18 8.53
C ILE A 131 0.72 -11.47 9.27
N ARG A 132 1.70 -10.90 8.55
CA ARG A 132 2.86 -10.26 9.18
C ARG A 132 2.43 -9.03 10.00
N PRO A 133 2.95 -8.83 11.22
CA PRO A 133 2.70 -7.61 11.98
C PRO A 133 3.33 -6.40 11.28
N ALA A 134 2.82 -5.20 11.59
CA ALA A 134 3.32 -3.95 11.01
C ALA A 134 4.79 -3.66 11.39
N ILE A 135 5.22 -4.11 12.56
CA ILE A 135 6.58 -3.96 13.10
C ILE A 135 7.06 -5.31 13.60
N ALA A 136 8.31 -5.65 13.31
CA ALA A 136 8.99 -6.79 13.89
C ALA A 136 9.66 -6.35 15.20
N GLU A 137 9.33 -7.00 16.32
CA GLU A 137 9.85 -6.67 17.64
C GLU A 137 11.38 -6.72 17.70
N GLU A 138 11.98 -7.70 17.03
CA GLU A 138 13.44 -7.86 16.89
C GLU A 138 14.14 -6.65 16.24
N ARG A 139 13.39 -5.79 15.53
CA ARG A 139 13.91 -4.57 14.87
C ARG A 139 13.66 -3.32 15.70
N LEU A 140 13.06 -3.42 16.88
CA LEU A 140 12.72 -2.31 17.75
C LEU A 140 13.52 -2.42 19.05
N ALA A 141 14.25 -1.36 19.41
CA ALA A 141 15.00 -1.28 20.65
C ALA A 141 14.82 0.08 21.31
N ARG A 142 15.23 0.19 22.57
CA ARG A 142 15.33 1.46 23.30
C ARG A 142 16.80 1.74 23.64
N ASN A 143 17.29 2.94 23.33
CA ASN A 143 18.68 3.31 23.68
C ASN A 143 18.78 3.84 25.12
N LYS A 144 20.00 4.17 25.56
CA LYS A 144 20.28 4.70 26.90
C LYS A 144 19.56 6.02 27.19
N ASP A 145 19.35 6.83 26.17
CA ASP A 145 18.62 8.11 26.24
C ASP A 145 17.09 7.92 26.25
N GLY A 146 16.63 6.68 26.28
CA GLY A 146 15.21 6.33 26.30
C GLY A 146 14.49 6.51 24.97
N GLN A 147 15.21 6.77 23.88
CA GLN A 147 14.69 6.89 22.52
C GLN A 147 14.42 5.51 21.91
N VAL A 148 13.47 5.47 20.98
CA VAL A 148 13.13 4.30 20.18
C VAL A 148 14.06 4.22 18.98
N VAL A 149 14.69 3.07 18.79
CA VAL A 149 15.57 2.75 17.67
C VAL A 149 14.91 1.68 16.81
N LEU A 150 14.59 2.01 15.57
CA LEU A 150 14.01 1.10 14.59
C LEU A 150 15.06 0.73 13.54
N MET A 151 15.50 -0.53 13.53
CA MET A 151 16.37 -1.08 12.49
C MET A 151 15.60 -1.29 11.19
N LEU A 152 16.16 -0.92 10.05
CA LEU A 152 15.56 -1.14 8.72
C LEU A 152 15.79 -2.57 8.24
N LYS A 153 14.80 -3.17 7.56
CA LYS A 153 14.90 -4.53 7.00
C LYS A 153 15.99 -4.57 5.93
N THR A 154 16.05 -3.51 5.14
CA THR A 154 17.01 -3.31 4.07
C THR A 154 17.53 -1.89 4.22
N PRO A 155 18.85 -1.68 4.26
CA PRO A 155 19.42 -0.34 4.29
C PRO A 155 18.90 0.51 3.13
N TYR A 156 18.73 1.81 3.38
CA TYR A 156 18.43 2.75 2.31
C TYR A 156 19.65 2.93 1.40
N ARG A 157 19.40 3.44 0.18
CA ARG A 157 20.44 3.69 -0.83
C ARG A 157 21.56 4.60 -0.32
N ASP A 158 21.25 5.46 0.63
CA ASP A 158 22.18 6.41 1.23
C ASP A 158 22.91 5.86 2.47
N GLY A 159 22.80 4.55 2.71
CA GLY A 159 23.45 3.83 3.81
C GLY A 159 22.72 3.89 5.14
N THR A 160 21.52 4.50 5.22
CA THR A 160 20.75 4.51 6.46
C THR A 160 20.30 3.11 6.85
N THR A 161 20.60 2.71 8.08
CA THR A 161 20.28 1.39 8.64
C THR A 161 19.29 1.45 9.80
N HIS A 162 19.26 2.57 10.54
CA HIS A 162 18.37 2.75 11.68
C HIS A 162 17.69 4.11 11.65
N ILE A 163 16.49 4.16 12.21
CA ILE A 163 15.73 5.39 12.47
C ILE A 163 15.62 5.55 13.98
N VAL A 164 16.04 6.69 14.51
CA VAL A 164 16.00 7.01 15.95
C VAL A 164 14.99 8.11 16.19
N MET A 165 14.14 7.90 17.19
CA MET A 165 13.02 8.79 17.47
C MET A 165 12.65 8.81 18.95
N SER A 166 12.11 9.92 19.44
CA SER A 166 11.52 9.96 20.78
C SER A 166 10.28 9.03 20.86
N PRO A 167 9.84 8.62 22.06
CA PRO A 167 8.61 7.82 22.20
C PRO A 167 7.38 8.48 21.56
N LEU A 168 7.24 9.80 21.68
CA LEU A 168 6.16 10.55 21.04
C LEU A 168 6.28 10.53 19.52
N GLU A 169 7.50 10.75 18.99
CA GLU A 169 7.79 10.69 17.55
C GLU A 169 7.50 9.29 16.96
N PHE A 170 7.69 8.23 17.75
CA PHE A 170 7.30 6.86 17.37
C PHE A 170 5.79 6.68 17.37
N MET A 171 5.09 7.10 18.43
CA MET A 171 3.64 6.99 18.54
C MET A 171 2.89 7.72 17.43
N GLN A 172 3.34 8.91 17.03
CA GLN A 172 2.72 9.63 15.91
C GLN A 172 2.88 8.89 14.57
N ARG A 173 3.99 8.16 14.36
CA ARG A 173 4.19 7.33 13.16
C ARG A 173 3.26 6.11 13.16
N LEU A 174 3.06 5.49 14.32
CA LEU A 174 2.07 4.43 14.47
C LEU A 174 0.65 4.95 14.21
N ALA A 175 0.31 6.10 14.77
CA ALA A 175 -1.00 6.73 14.56
C ALA A 175 -1.26 7.06 13.08
N ALA A 176 -0.22 7.46 12.33
CA ALA A 176 -0.34 7.71 10.89
C ALA A 176 -0.75 6.46 10.07
N LEU A 177 -0.44 5.24 10.56
CA LEU A 177 -0.84 3.99 9.91
C LEU A 177 -2.31 3.63 10.15
N VAL A 178 -2.98 4.28 11.10
CA VAL A 178 -4.38 4.00 11.40
C VAL A 178 -5.24 4.48 10.22
N PRO A 179 -5.98 3.57 9.57
CA PRO A 179 -6.82 3.93 8.44
C PRO A 179 -7.98 4.83 8.88
N ARG A 180 -8.48 5.67 7.97
CA ARG A 180 -9.64 6.52 8.25
C ARG A 180 -10.85 5.65 8.65
N PRO A 181 -11.67 6.10 9.63
CA PRO A 181 -12.89 5.39 10.02
C PRO A 181 -13.80 5.11 8.81
N ARG A 182 -14.53 3.99 8.87
CA ARG A 182 -15.55 3.60 7.88
C ARG A 182 -15.01 3.36 6.46
N ARG A 183 -13.70 3.13 6.29
CA ARG A 183 -13.14 2.68 5.02
C ARG A 183 -12.93 1.17 4.99
N ASN A 184 -13.43 0.53 3.93
CA ASN A 184 -13.15 -0.87 3.64
C ASN A 184 -11.65 -1.07 3.43
N LEU A 185 -11.01 -1.83 4.32
CA LEU A 185 -9.58 -2.15 4.27
C LEU A 185 -9.27 -3.17 3.18
N ILE A 186 -10.21 -4.09 2.92
CA ILE A 186 -10.12 -5.06 1.85
C ILE A 186 -11.00 -4.57 0.70
N ARG A 187 -10.39 -4.38 -0.47
CA ARG A 187 -11.10 -4.03 -1.70
C ARG A 187 -10.89 -5.13 -2.72
N PHE A 188 -12.00 -5.67 -3.21
CA PHE A 188 -11.98 -6.64 -4.30
C PHE A 188 -12.12 -5.93 -5.64
N HIS A 189 -11.43 -6.43 -6.65
CA HIS A 189 -11.41 -5.87 -8.00
C HIS A 189 -11.79 -6.93 -9.04
N GLY A 190 -12.12 -6.47 -10.25
CA GLY A 190 -12.47 -7.34 -11.37
C GLY A 190 -13.68 -8.23 -11.05
N VAL A 191 -13.59 -9.51 -11.38
CA VAL A 191 -14.66 -10.49 -11.17
C VAL A 191 -14.96 -10.80 -9.70
N LEU A 192 -14.07 -10.41 -8.77
CA LEU A 192 -14.27 -10.57 -7.32
C LEU A 192 -14.92 -9.33 -6.67
N ALA A 193 -15.02 -8.21 -7.39
CA ALA A 193 -15.60 -6.96 -6.86
C ALA A 193 -17.05 -7.16 -6.40
N PRO A 194 -17.53 -6.45 -5.35
CA PRO A 194 -18.83 -6.73 -4.73
C PRO A 194 -20.03 -6.80 -5.70
N ASN A 195 -20.02 -5.94 -6.73
CA ASN A 195 -21.09 -5.81 -7.73
C ASN A 195 -20.73 -6.42 -9.10
N ALA A 196 -19.70 -7.25 -9.20
CA ALA A 196 -19.34 -7.90 -10.46
C ALA A 196 -20.41 -8.94 -10.86
N LYS A 197 -20.88 -8.88 -12.12
CA LYS A 197 -21.97 -9.74 -12.64
C LYS A 197 -21.71 -11.24 -12.45
N LEU A 198 -20.46 -11.66 -12.64
CA LEU A 198 -20.04 -13.07 -12.56
C LEU A 198 -19.61 -13.51 -11.15
N ARG A 199 -19.63 -12.61 -10.15
CA ARG A 199 -19.12 -12.91 -8.80
C ARG A 199 -19.81 -14.12 -8.17
N PHE A 200 -21.13 -14.23 -8.38
CA PHE A 200 -21.97 -15.28 -7.78
C PHE A 200 -21.68 -16.67 -8.36
N GLU A 201 -21.11 -16.73 -9.56
CA GLU A 201 -20.72 -17.98 -10.21
C GLU A 201 -19.28 -18.38 -9.85
N ILE A 202 -18.47 -17.44 -9.33
CA ILE A 202 -17.03 -17.61 -9.05
C ILE A 202 -16.76 -17.82 -7.55
N ILE A 203 -17.44 -17.08 -6.68
CA ILE A 203 -17.23 -17.17 -5.23
C ILE A 203 -18.14 -18.26 -4.66
N PRO A 204 -17.60 -19.27 -3.95
CA PRO A 204 -18.41 -20.26 -3.26
C PRO A 204 -19.29 -19.56 -2.21
N GLY A 205 -20.61 -19.57 -2.39
CA GLY A 205 -21.57 -18.89 -1.53
C GLY A 205 -23.00 -19.32 -1.82
N ASN A 206 -23.87 -19.26 -0.81
CA ASN A 206 -25.21 -19.83 -0.88
C ASN A 206 -26.05 -19.13 -1.98
N LYS A 207 -26.71 -19.91 -2.83
CA LYS A 207 -27.52 -19.43 -3.97
C LYS A 207 -28.81 -18.69 -3.58
N GLN A 208 -28.83 -17.98 -2.45
CA GLN A 208 -30.01 -17.30 -1.92
C GLN A 208 -29.77 -15.79 -1.86
N ASN A 209 -30.20 -15.11 -2.92
CA ASN A 209 -30.95 -13.84 -2.83
C ASN A 209 -31.46 -13.48 -4.23
N LYS A 210 -32.35 -14.35 -4.73
CA LYS A 210 -33.35 -14.00 -5.75
C LYS A 210 -34.73 -14.23 -5.15
N SER A 211 -35.09 -13.41 -4.17
CA SER A 211 -36.50 -13.09 -3.92
C SER A 211 -36.55 -11.63 -3.49
N ARG A 212 -36.82 -10.77 -4.48
CA ARG A 212 -37.58 -9.54 -4.20
C ARG A 212 -38.94 -9.99 -3.71
N GLU A 213 -39.11 -10.22 -2.41
CA GLU A 213 -40.42 -10.04 -1.80
C GLU A 213 -40.54 -8.57 -1.44
N LEU A 214 -41.41 -7.90 -2.21
CA LEU A 214 -41.99 -6.62 -1.87
C LEU A 214 -42.75 -6.78 -0.56
N CYS A 215 -42.09 -6.57 0.58
CA CYS A 215 -42.79 -6.36 1.83
C CYS A 215 -43.29 -4.91 1.84
N THR A 216 -44.50 -4.70 1.31
CA THR A 216 -45.28 -3.49 1.50
C THR A 216 -45.71 -3.43 2.97
N VAL A 217 -44.92 -2.76 3.82
CA VAL A 217 -45.40 -2.41 5.16
C VAL A 217 -46.37 -1.24 5.01
N ARG A 218 -47.66 -1.60 5.00
CA ARG A 218 -48.79 -0.67 5.05
C ARG A 218 -48.81 -0.04 6.44
N ASN A 219 -48.29 1.18 6.57
CA ASN A 219 -48.49 1.99 7.76
C ASN A 219 -49.98 2.33 7.89
N LYS A 220 -50.65 1.77 8.89
CA LYS A 220 -51.87 2.33 9.47
C LYS A 220 -51.55 2.74 10.91
N PHE A 221 -51.40 4.04 11.10
CA PHE A 221 -51.64 4.71 12.38
C PHE A 221 -52.56 5.90 12.09
N SER A 222 -53.52 6.11 13.00
CA SER A 222 -54.79 6.86 12.89
C SER A 222 -55.95 6.07 12.29
#